data_AF-A0A926CLW3-F1
#
_entry.id   AF-A0A926CLW3-F1
#
_cell.length_a   1.000
_cell.length_b   1.000
_cell.length_c   1.000
_cell.angle_alpha   90.00
_cell.angle_beta   90.00
_cell.angle_gamma   90.00
#
_symmetry.space_group_name_H-M   'P 1'
#
loop_
_entity.id
_entity.type
_entity.pdbx_description
1 polymer ?
#
loop_
_entity_poly.entity_id
_entity_poly.type
_entity_poly.pdbx_seq_one_letter_code
_entity_poly.pdbx_strand_id
1 'polypeptide(L)'
;DEGWILPVHSVGVQGDCRSYRPALSISGHNLHARAVDLINRIDEVNRVVAEIQTHVPISGMSVQPGTLTRDRLDRLRQADAIVRRISQESGFDQQIWQFPVITIPLGTSELPDSVVLRPVDSVDGMTAQSVSMETPILAKMTAELLQVPGVCGVFYDLTHKPPGTIEWE
;
A
#
# COMPACT_ATOMS: atom_id res chain seq x y z
N ASP A 1 -19.51 2.46 -8.24
CA ASP A 1 -18.43 1.51 -7.93
C ASP A 1 -17.63 2.04 -6.76
N GLU A 2 -17.77 1.40 -5.59
CA GLU A 2 -17.11 1.83 -4.35
C GLU A 2 -15.63 1.39 -4.28
N GLY A 3 -15.21 0.50 -5.18
CA GLY A 3 -13.84 -0.02 -5.27
C GLY A 3 -13.81 -1.54 -5.44
N TRP A 4 -12.64 -2.12 -5.25
CA TRP A 4 -12.41 -3.57 -5.27
C TRP A 4 -11.90 -4.03 -3.91
N ILE A 5 -12.57 -4.99 -3.28
CA ILE A 5 -12.03 -5.63 -2.08
C ILE A 5 -10.84 -6.48 -2.50
N LEU A 6 -9.67 -6.15 -1.98
CA LEU A 6 -8.47 -6.94 -2.18
C LEU A 6 -8.52 -8.16 -1.27
N PRO A 7 -8.31 -9.38 -1.79
CA PRO A 7 -8.39 -10.63 -1.02
C PRO A 7 -7.15 -10.85 -0.13
N VAL A 8 -6.64 -9.80 0.51
CA VAL A 8 -5.49 -9.83 1.43
C VAL A 8 -5.88 -9.12 2.72
N HIS A 9 -5.58 -9.75 3.87
CA HIS A 9 -5.87 -9.15 5.17
C HIS A 9 -4.75 -8.20 5.60
N SER A 10 -5.11 -7.21 6.40
CA SER A 10 -4.16 -6.29 7.03
C SER A 10 -4.58 -6.01 8.47
N VAL A 11 -3.60 -5.77 9.34
CA VAL A 11 -3.88 -5.43 10.73
C VAL A 11 -4.41 -4.00 10.85
N GLY A 12 -5.47 -3.85 11.64
CA GLY A 12 -6.08 -2.60 12.03
C GLY A 12 -6.24 -2.50 13.55
N VAL A 13 -6.61 -1.32 14.02
CA VAL A 13 -6.95 -1.05 15.41
C VAL A 13 -8.30 -0.33 15.48
N GLN A 14 -9.26 -0.93 16.17
CA GLN A 14 -10.58 -0.36 16.42
C GLN A 14 -10.83 -0.39 17.92
N GLY A 15 -10.88 0.79 18.54
CA GLY A 15 -10.84 0.91 20.00
C GLY A 15 -9.55 0.28 20.55
N ASP A 16 -9.71 -0.62 21.53
CA ASP A 16 -8.58 -1.29 22.19
C ASP A 16 -8.21 -2.65 21.56
N CYS A 17 -8.91 -3.04 20.48
CA CYS A 17 -8.78 -4.35 19.87
C CYS A 17 -8.08 -4.27 18.50
N ARG A 18 -7.27 -5.29 18.21
CA ARG A 18 -6.76 -5.52 16.85
C ARG A 18 -7.81 -6.26 16.03
N SER A 19 -7.91 -5.91 14.75
CA SER A 19 -8.71 -6.61 13.75
C SER A 19 -7.83 -7.02 12.57
N TYR A 20 -8.21 -8.09 11.88
CA TYR A 20 -7.63 -8.47 10.59
C TYR A 20 -8.77 -8.48 9.56
N ARG A 21 -8.74 -7.52 8.66
CA ARG A 21 -9.78 -7.32 7.63
C ARG A 21 -9.13 -6.97 6.29
N PRO A 22 -9.81 -7.21 5.17
CA PRO A 22 -9.29 -6.89 3.86
C PRO A 22 -9.07 -5.38 3.66
N ALA A 23 -8.39 -5.06 2.57
CA ALA A 23 -8.22 -3.69 2.08
C ALA A 23 -9.19 -3.41 0.91
N LEU A 24 -9.70 -2.19 0.83
CA LEU A 24 -10.47 -1.70 -0.33
C LEU A 24 -9.55 -0.94 -1.27
N SER A 25 -9.46 -1.34 -2.54
CA SER A 25 -8.79 -0.59 -3.59
C SER A 25 -9.73 0.38 -4.29
N ILE A 26 -9.31 1.62 -4.47
CA ILE A 26 -10.04 2.66 -5.18
C ILE A 26 -9.18 3.33 -6.26
N SER A 27 -9.83 3.92 -7.26
CA SER A 27 -9.18 4.70 -8.31
C SER A 27 -9.99 5.96 -8.63
N GLY A 28 -9.38 6.89 -9.39
CA GLY A 28 -9.98 8.18 -9.77
C GLY A 28 -9.40 9.37 -9.01
N HIS A 29 -10.24 10.36 -8.71
CA HIS A 29 -9.81 11.65 -8.13
C HIS A 29 -10.18 11.77 -6.64
N ASN A 30 -9.56 12.73 -5.95
CA ASN A 30 -9.82 13.06 -4.54
C ASN A 30 -9.68 11.85 -3.60
N LEU A 31 -8.69 11.00 -3.86
CA LEU A 31 -8.57 9.68 -3.27
C LEU A 31 -8.44 9.72 -1.74
N HIS A 32 -7.67 10.63 -1.16
CA HIS A 32 -7.57 10.75 0.30
C HIS A 32 -8.91 11.08 0.96
N ALA A 33 -9.64 12.07 0.45
CA ALA A 33 -10.95 12.43 0.99
C ALA A 33 -11.96 11.28 0.86
N ARG A 34 -11.95 10.58 -0.29
CA ARG A 34 -12.78 9.40 -0.51
C ARG A 34 -12.40 8.24 0.41
N ALA A 35 -11.12 8.02 0.65
CA ALA A 35 -10.65 6.99 1.58
C ALA A 35 -11.16 7.23 3.00
N VAL A 36 -11.15 8.49 3.46
CA VAL A 36 -11.71 8.88 4.76
C VAL A 36 -13.22 8.63 4.84
N ASP A 37 -13.99 8.92 3.78
CA ASP A 37 -15.42 8.61 3.76
C ASP A 37 -15.67 7.10 3.78
N LEU A 38 -15.00 6.36 2.90
CA LEU A 38 -15.21 4.91 2.72
C LEU A 38 -14.80 4.11 3.95
N ILE A 39 -13.66 4.43 4.58
CA ILE A 39 -13.18 3.69 5.75
C ILE A 39 -14.10 3.84 6.98
N ASN A 40 -14.88 4.92 7.03
CA ASN A 40 -15.87 5.15 8.09
C ASN A 40 -17.24 4.52 7.78
N ARG A 41 -17.51 4.21 6.51
CA ARG A 41 -18.79 3.66 6.04
C ARG A 41 -18.78 2.15 5.88
N ILE A 42 -17.62 1.56 5.57
CA ILE A 42 -17.44 0.13 5.30
C ILE A 42 -16.66 -0.46 6.47
N ASP A 43 -17.36 -1.12 7.38
CA ASP A 43 -16.75 -1.67 8.59
C ASP A 43 -15.99 -2.98 8.32
N GLU A 44 -16.21 -3.60 7.15
CA GLU A 44 -15.57 -4.85 6.75
C GLU A 44 -14.12 -4.69 6.27
N VAL A 45 -13.60 -3.47 6.17
CA VAL A 45 -12.21 -3.20 5.73
C VAL A 45 -11.40 -2.46 6.79
N ASN A 46 -10.10 -2.74 6.83
CA ASN A 46 -9.16 -2.02 7.71
C ASN A 46 -8.37 -0.93 6.97
N ARG A 47 -8.39 -0.97 5.64
CA ARG A 47 -7.57 -0.11 4.78
C ARG A 47 -8.36 0.33 3.56
N VAL A 48 -8.04 1.53 3.09
CA VAL A 48 -8.35 1.97 1.73
C VAL A 48 -7.03 2.30 1.03
N VAL A 49 -6.79 1.67 -0.12
CA VAL A 49 -5.61 1.87 -0.95
C VAL A 49 -6.01 2.46 -2.31
N ALA A 50 -5.16 3.30 -2.88
CA ALA A 50 -5.25 3.69 -4.27
C ALA A 50 -4.59 2.66 -5.18
N GLU A 51 -5.24 2.28 -6.27
CA GLU A 51 -4.57 1.67 -7.42
C GLU A 51 -3.79 2.78 -8.16
N ILE A 52 -2.45 2.68 -8.19
CA ILE A 52 -1.61 3.66 -8.89
C ILE A 52 -1.36 3.19 -10.32
N GLN A 53 -0.77 2.00 -10.47
CA GLN A 53 -0.53 1.39 -11.76
C GLN A 53 -0.32 -0.11 -11.62
N THR A 54 -0.89 -0.87 -12.56
CA THR A 54 -0.88 -2.34 -12.59
C THR A 54 -0.56 -2.82 -14.00
N HIS A 55 0.11 -3.97 -14.13
CA HIS A 55 0.37 -4.62 -15.42
C HIS A 55 -0.89 -5.29 -15.98
N VAL A 56 -1.78 -5.76 -15.10
CA VAL A 56 -3.10 -6.32 -15.44
C VAL A 56 -4.17 -5.68 -14.56
N PRO A 57 -5.43 -5.54 -15.01
CA PRO A 57 -6.50 -5.05 -14.15
C PRO A 57 -6.67 -5.90 -12.89
N ILE A 58 -7.11 -5.31 -11.78
CA ILE A 58 -7.35 -6.03 -10.50
C ILE A 58 -8.28 -7.24 -10.70
N SER A 59 -9.27 -7.13 -11.60
CA SER A 59 -10.18 -8.24 -11.95
C SER A 59 -9.50 -9.46 -12.58
N GLY A 60 -8.28 -9.28 -13.11
CA GLY A 60 -7.43 -10.35 -13.63
C GLY A 60 -6.39 -10.86 -12.63
N MET A 61 -6.37 -10.32 -11.41
CA MET A 61 -5.45 -10.74 -10.35
C MET A 61 -6.10 -11.77 -9.43
N SER A 62 -5.27 -12.61 -8.81
CA SER A 62 -5.67 -13.51 -7.74
C SER A 62 -4.60 -13.58 -6.66
N VAL A 63 -4.99 -14.05 -5.46
CA VAL A 63 -4.03 -14.30 -4.40
C VAL A 63 -3.10 -15.43 -4.85
N GLN A 64 -1.81 -15.14 -4.93
CA GLN A 64 -0.81 -16.16 -5.20
C GLN A 64 -0.38 -16.83 -3.89
N PRO A 65 -0.21 -18.16 -3.86
CA PRO A 65 0.40 -18.82 -2.71
C PRO A 65 1.79 -18.23 -2.43
N GLY A 66 1.98 -17.66 -1.25
CA GLY A 66 3.22 -16.98 -0.89
C GLY A 66 3.58 -17.21 0.58
N THR A 67 4.86 -17.46 0.84
CA THR A 67 5.45 -17.51 2.18
C THR A 67 6.72 -16.66 2.20
N LEU A 68 7.42 -16.61 3.33
CA LEU A 68 8.70 -15.90 3.46
C LEU A 68 9.84 -16.71 2.81
N THR A 69 9.92 -16.65 1.47
CA THR A 69 11.00 -17.24 0.69
C THR A 69 12.11 -16.23 0.42
N ARG A 70 13.32 -16.72 0.10
CA ARG A 70 14.46 -15.85 -0.27
C ARG A 70 14.11 -14.92 -1.43
N ASP A 71 13.56 -15.47 -2.51
CA ASP A 71 13.22 -14.69 -3.71
C ASP A 71 12.21 -13.57 -3.42
N ARG A 72 11.21 -13.87 -2.57
CA ARG A 72 10.20 -12.88 -2.17
C ARG A 72 10.77 -11.80 -1.26
N LEU A 73 11.66 -12.18 -0.35
CA LEU A 73 12.39 -11.23 0.49
C LEU A 73 13.36 -10.37 -0.32
N ASP A 74 14.03 -10.93 -1.32
CA ASP A 74 14.94 -10.19 -2.20
C ASP A 74 14.18 -9.19 -3.09
N ARG A 75 13.00 -9.59 -3.60
CA ARG A 75 12.06 -8.68 -4.27
C ARG A 75 11.64 -7.52 -3.37
N LEU A 76 11.23 -7.79 -2.13
CA LEU A 76 10.84 -6.76 -1.17
C LEU A 76 12.02 -5.81 -0.85
N ARG A 77 13.22 -6.34 -0.63
CA ARG A 77 14.42 -5.52 -0.38
C ARG A 77 14.74 -4.62 -1.57
N GLN A 78 14.59 -5.12 -2.79
CA GLN A 78 14.78 -4.31 -4.00
C GLN A 78 13.73 -3.19 -4.08
N ALA A 79 12.46 -3.50 -3.81
CA ALA A 79 11.39 -2.50 -3.79
C ALA A 79 11.65 -1.43 -2.71
N ASP A 80 11.98 -1.82 -1.48
CA ASP A 80 12.33 -0.90 -0.39
C ASP A 80 13.54 -0.03 -0.73
N ALA A 81 14.59 -0.59 -1.35
CA ALA A 81 15.76 0.18 -1.78
C ALA A 81 15.41 1.27 -2.83
N ILE A 82 14.52 0.95 -3.78
CA ILE A 82 14.02 1.93 -4.76
C ILE A 82 13.28 3.06 -4.04
N VAL A 83 12.34 2.72 -3.15
CA VAL A 83 11.55 3.70 -2.39
C VAL A 83 12.46 4.62 -1.58
N ARG A 84 13.37 4.05 -0.77
CA ARG A 84 14.30 4.82 0.07
C ARG A 84 15.15 5.78 -0.76
N ARG A 85 15.75 5.28 -1.85
CA ARG A 85 16.62 6.09 -2.71
C ARG A 85 15.85 7.26 -3.32
N ILE A 86 14.67 7.01 -3.90
CA ILE A 86 13.87 8.07 -4.53
C ILE A 86 13.38 9.08 -3.49
N SER A 87 12.93 8.62 -2.32
CA SER A 87 12.49 9.52 -1.24
C SER A 87 13.60 10.43 -0.75
N GLN A 88 14.84 9.93 -0.64
CA GLN A 88 16.01 10.74 -0.29
C GLN A 88 16.39 11.72 -1.39
N GLU A 89 16.44 11.26 -2.66
CA GLU A 89 16.76 12.10 -3.81
C GLU A 89 15.77 13.27 -3.99
N SER A 90 14.50 13.05 -3.65
CA SER A 90 13.45 14.08 -3.76
C SER A 90 13.24 14.90 -2.48
N GLY A 91 13.88 14.53 -1.37
CA GLY A 91 13.62 15.12 -0.04
C GLY A 91 12.24 14.81 0.55
N PHE A 92 11.53 13.80 0.01
CA PHE A 92 10.21 13.40 0.51
C PHE A 92 10.31 12.70 1.88
N ASP A 93 11.46 12.10 2.17
CA ASP A 93 11.78 11.51 3.48
C ASP A 93 11.70 12.52 4.63
N GLN A 94 11.87 13.82 4.36
CA GLN A 94 11.73 14.89 5.36
C GLN A 94 10.28 15.18 5.74
N GLN A 95 9.30 14.68 4.98
CA GLN A 95 7.87 14.92 5.19
C GLN A 95 7.17 13.76 5.90
N ILE A 96 7.88 12.67 6.18
CA ILE A 96 7.30 11.42 6.67
C ILE A 96 8.06 10.93 7.89
N TRP A 97 7.34 10.34 8.83
CA TRP A 97 7.92 9.66 9.99
C TRP A 97 8.44 8.28 9.59
N GLN A 98 7.63 7.51 8.88
CA GLN A 98 7.94 6.16 8.43
C GLN A 98 7.34 5.93 7.04
N PHE A 99 7.99 5.05 6.27
CA PHE A 99 7.53 4.66 4.95
C PHE A 99 7.61 3.15 4.76
N PRO A 100 6.72 2.35 5.38
CA PRO A 100 6.67 0.93 5.08
C PRO A 100 6.42 0.68 3.59
N VAL A 101 7.13 -0.32 3.07
CA VAL A 101 6.97 -0.86 1.73
C VAL A 101 6.49 -2.28 1.91
N ILE A 102 5.26 -2.56 1.49
CA ILE A 102 4.61 -3.84 1.77
C ILE A 102 4.51 -4.64 0.48
N THR A 103 4.80 -5.93 0.53
CA THR A 103 4.56 -6.86 -0.58
C THR A 103 3.34 -7.72 -0.29
N ILE A 104 2.27 -7.53 -1.07
CA ILE A 104 1.05 -8.34 -1.01
C ILE A 104 1.07 -9.41 -2.11
N PRO A 105 0.63 -10.65 -1.85
CA PRO A 105 0.65 -11.73 -2.83
C PRO A 105 -0.55 -11.65 -3.77
N LEU A 106 -0.71 -10.52 -4.47
CA LEU A 106 -1.81 -10.25 -5.39
C LEU A 106 -1.26 -9.95 -6.77
N GLY A 107 -1.57 -10.81 -7.74
CA GLY A 107 -1.09 -10.67 -9.11
C GLY A 107 -1.45 -11.88 -9.98
N THR A 108 -0.56 -12.27 -10.89
CA THR A 108 -0.70 -13.43 -11.79
C THR A 108 0.31 -14.52 -11.45
N SER A 109 0.30 -15.64 -12.18
CA SER A 109 1.33 -16.69 -12.04
C SER A 109 2.75 -16.18 -12.34
N GLU A 110 2.90 -15.25 -13.28
CA GLU A 110 4.19 -14.70 -13.73
C GLU A 110 4.64 -13.52 -12.87
N LEU A 111 3.69 -12.70 -12.42
CA LEU A 111 3.92 -11.52 -11.58
C LEU A 111 3.16 -11.70 -10.26
N PRO A 112 3.70 -12.45 -9.30
CA PRO A 112 2.88 -12.95 -8.20
C PRO A 112 2.60 -11.95 -7.08
N ASP A 113 3.35 -10.86 -7.01
CA ASP A 113 3.25 -9.89 -5.92
C ASP A 113 2.90 -8.49 -6.41
N SER A 114 2.30 -7.69 -5.55
CA SER A 114 2.15 -6.24 -5.73
C SER A 114 2.76 -5.49 -4.55
N VAL A 115 3.15 -4.23 -4.77
CA VAL A 115 3.76 -3.38 -3.75
C VAL A 115 2.73 -2.37 -3.25
N VAL A 116 2.61 -2.19 -1.93
CA VAL A 116 1.84 -1.12 -1.32
C VAL A 116 2.81 -0.11 -0.69
N LEU A 117 2.68 1.15 -1.10
CA LEU A 117 3.41 2.28 -0.56
C LEU A 117 2.65 2.85 0.64
N ARG A 118 3.32 2.96 1.80
CA ARG A 118 2.71 3.45 3.04
C ARG A 118 3.48 4.62 3.67
N PRO A 119 3.55 5.80 3.06
CA PRO A 119 4.17 6.94 3.72
C PRO A 119 3.23 7.51 4.79
N VAL A 120 3.72 7.59 6.02
CA VAL A 120 2.97 8.13 7.15
C VAL A 120 3.75 9.19 7.90
N ASP A 121 3.02 10.18 8.40
CA ASP A 121 3.53 11.16 9.35
C ASP A 121 2.82 10.99 10.71
N SER A 122 3.56 11.19 11.79
CA SER A 122 3.13 10.97 13.16
C SER A 122 3.96 11.82 14.12
N VAL A 123 3.51 12.00 15.36
CA VAL A 123 4.29 12.65 16.42
C VAL A 123 4.78 11.64 17.47
N ASP A 124 4.01 10.58 17.71
CA ASP A 124 4.25 9.62 18.80
C ASP A 124 3.91 8.17 18.42
N GLY A 125 3.52 7.92 17.17
CA GLY A 125 3.10 6.61 16.69
C GLY A 125 1.73 6.17 17.18
N MET A 126 1.01 6.93 18.01
CA MET A 126 -0.34 6.58 18.48
C MET A 126 -1.39 6.90 17.41
N THR A 127 -1.25 8.05 16.75
CA THR A 127 -2.00 8.41 15.54
C THR A 127 -1.05 8.68 14.38
N ALA A 128 -1.47 8.39 13.16
CA ALA A 128 -0.63 8.63 11.99
C ALA A 128 -1.49 9.01 10.78
N GLN A 129 -1.01 9.97 10.00
CA GLN A 129 -1.67 10.40 8.78
C GLN A 129 -0.98 9.79 7.55
N SER A 130 -1.75 9.33 6.57
CA SER A 130 -1.22 9.03 5.24
C SER A 130 -0.75 10.35 4.63
N VAL A 131 0.51 10.38 4.20
CA VAL A 131 1.08 11.57 3.57
C VAL A 131 0.79 11.54 2.08
N SER A 132 0.40 12.68 1.51
CA SER A 132 0.23 12.80 0.06
C SER A 132 1.58 12.97 -0.61
N MET A 133 1.86 12.16 -1.63
CA MET A 133 3.08 12.27 -2.43
C MET A 133 2.81 13.05 -3.71
N GLU A 134 3.75 13.92 -4.09
CA GLU A 134 3.68 14.64 -5.35
C GLU A 134 3.72 13.68 -6.55
N THR A 135 2.87 13.94 -7.54
CA THR A 135 2.70 13.10 -8.73
C THR A 135 4.02 12.74 -9.43
N PRO A 136 5.00 13.66 -9.64
CA PRO A 136 6.25 13.30 -10.30
C PRO A 136 7.10 12.29 -9.51
N ILE A 137 7.13 12.41 -8.18
CA ILE A 137 7.86 11.48 -7.30
C ILE A 137 7.20 10.11 -7.34
N LEU A 138 5.87 10.06 -7.19
CA LEU A 138 5.09 8.83 -7.23
C LEU A 138 5.21 8.13 -8.59
N ALA A 139 5.17 8.90 -9.69
CA ALA A 139 5.31 8.35 -11.04
C ALA A 139 6.70 7.73 -11.26
N LYS A 140 7.78 8.40 -10.84
CA LYS A 140 9.15 7.85 -10.93
C LYS A 140 9.27 6.57 -10.11
N MET A 141 8.79 6.58 -8.86
CA MET A 141 8.83 5.43 -7.96
C MET A 141 8.04 4.24 -8.52
N THR A 142 6.83 4.50 -9.01
CA THR A 142 5.97 3.48 -9.62
C THR A 142 6.62 2.86 -10.85
N ALA A 143 7.20 3.68 -11.73
CA ALA A 143 7.87 3.20 -12.94
C ALA A 143 9.02 2.24 -12.63
N GLU A 144 9.86 2.57 -11.62
CA GLU A 144 10.97 1.70 -11.21
C GLU A 144 10.49 0.43 -10.48
N LEU A 145 9.47 0.53 -9.61
CA LEU A 145 8.90 -0.61 -8.91
C LEU A 145 8.30 -1.65 -9.87
N LEU A 146 7.64 -1.20 -10.94
CA LEU A 146 7.07 -2.10 -11.95
C LEU A 146 8.12 -2.82 -12.81
N GLN A 147 9.40 -2.43 -12.75
CA GLN A 147 10.50 -3.16 -13.37
C GLN A 147 11.09 -4.24 -12.45
N VAL A 148 10.70 -4.29 -11.17
CA VAL A 148 11.18 -5.32 -10.25
C VAL A 148 10.57 -6.67 -10.64
N PRO A 149 11.39 -7.72 -10.88
CA PRO A 149 10.88 -9.01 -11.31
C PRO A 149 9.82 -9.60 -10.36
N GLY A 150 8.64 -9.90 -10.92
CA GLY A 150 7.52 -10.47 -10.19
C GLY A 150 6.58 -9.47 -9.53
N VAL A 151 6.79 -8.16 -9.69
CA VAL A 151 5.85 -7.12 -9.28
C VAL A 151 4.79 -6.90 -10.37
N CYS A 152 3.52 -7.08 -10.01
CA CYS A 152 2.34 -6.95 -10.85
C CYS A 152 1.74 -5.54 -10.79
N GLY A 153 1.74 -4.92 -9.61
CA GLY A 153 1.10 -3.64 -9.40
C GLY A 153 1.71 -2.85 -8.25
N VAL A 154 1.43 -1.55 -8.27
CA VAL A 154 1.77 -0.61 -7.21
C VAL A 154 0.48 0.03 -6.71
N PHE A 155 0.30 -0.04 -5.39
CA PHE A 155 -0.80 0.56 -4.64
C PHE A 155 -0.26 1.57 -3.64
N TYR A 156 -1.13 2.44 -3.16
CA TYR A 156 -0.78 3.47 -2.17
C TYR A 156 -1.79 3.47 -1.03
N ASP A 157 -1.35 3.24 0.20
CA ASP A 157 -2.25 3.18 1.35
C ASP A 157 -2.61 4.57 1.87
N LEU A 158 -3.89 4.92 1.73
CA LEU A 158 -4.47 6.22 2.06
C LEU A 158 -5.01 6.30 3.49
N THR A 159 -4.98 5.19 4.22
CA THR A 159 -5.68 5.03 5.49
C THR A 159 -4.97 5.84 6.59
N HIS A 160 -5.71 6.42 7.54
CA HIS A 160 -5.11 6.96 8.76
C HIS A 160 -4.98 5.86 9.83
N LYS A 161 -4.14 6.09 10.84
CA LYS A 161 -4.18 5.36 12.10
C LYS A 161 -4.89 6.23 13.14
N PRO A 162 -6.03 5.78 13.71
CA PRO A 162 -6.87 4.62 13.34
C PRO A 162 -7.70 4.84 12.04
N PRO A 163 -8.31 3.79 11.44
CA PRO A 163 -8.37 2.40 11.90
C PRO A 163 -7.24 1.51 11.37
N GLY A 164 -6.41 2.01 10.46
CA GLY A 164 -5.19 1.33 10.07
C GLY A 164 -4.15 1.35 11.20
N THR A 165 -3.05 0.66 10.98
CA THR A 165 -1.82 0.84 11.77
C THR A 165 -0.70 1.35 10.86
N ILE A 166 0.52 1.55 11.38
CA ILE A 166 1.64 1.99 10.53
C ILE A 166 2.04 0.84 9.61
N GLU A 167 2.40 -0.31 10.19
CA GLU A 167 2.71 -1.53 9.47
C GLU A 167 1.46 -2.23 8.95
N TRP A 168 1.62 -3.24 8.09
CA TRP A 168 0.49 -4.09 7.66
C TRP A 168 0.43 -5.41 8.42
N GLU A 169 1.58 -6.04 8.73
CA GLU A 169 1.77 -7.23 9.60
C GLU A 169 3.22 -7.37 10.08
#